data_AF-A0A812D3X0-F1
#
_entry.id   AF-A0A812D3X0-F1
#
_cell.length_a   1.000
_cell.length_b   1.000
_cell.length_c   1.000
_cell.angle_alpha   90.00
_cell.angle_beta   90.00
_cell.angle_gamma   90.00
#
_symmetry.space_group_name_H-M   'P 1'
#
loop_
_entity.id
_entity.type
_entity.pdbx_description
1 polymer ?
#
loop_
_entity_poly.entity_id
_entity_poly.type
_entity_poly.pdbx_seq_one_letter_code
_entity_poly.pdbx_strand_id
1 'polypeptide(L)'
;MSAEKAKQSTGGVAYDVILKPASSDLTIKPGSPPKEQRAITQEAIADKLKKAQERRESIETQKLEQLQKDRERAQQVLQKAQEENTTFSKSTQEKLRRSLELNKENRQAQIKALQERLREHRKKVAEVCKNSESVSKDLEEKINQKFEKYDQNRRAQMQSLLERLREHDNHIKEVNNACETMYKASGEKIGEKVLQKMETAVKNREGVIKAIQDRLLEHEKRIEEVRKNKLSVHDDDDDDDYNYDDQNDNEESAAPSS
;
A
#
# COMPACT_ATOMS: atom_id res chain seq x y z
N MET A 1 -31.67 85.48 -141.45
CA MET A 1 -31.45 84.05 -141.13
C MET A 1 -30.49 83.50 -142.15
N SER A 2 -29.39 82.90 -141.70
CA SER A 2 -28.47 82.14 -142.55
C SER A 2 -28.40 80.72 -142.01
N ALA A 3 -28.63 79.72 -142.87
CA ALA A 3 -28.45 78.32 -142.53
C ALA A 3 -27.09 77.88 -143.08
N GLU A 4 -26.16 77.51 -142.20
CA GLU A 4 -24.86 76.97 -142.59
C GLU A 4 -24.93 75.43 -142.72
N LYS A 5 -24.10 74.86 -143.59
CA LYS A 5 -24.25 73.52 -144.20
C LYS A 5 -24.75 72.42 -143.26
N ALA A 6 -25.91 71.87 -143.60
CA ALA A 6 -26.52 70.74 -142.92
C ALA A 6 -25.64 69.48 -142.99
N LYS A 7 -25.38 68.82 -141.86
CA LYS A 7 -24.75 67.51 -141.79
C LYS A 7 -25.82 66.43 -141.88
N GLN A 8 -25.80 65.67 -142.97
CA GLN A 8 -26.70 64.55 -143.20
C GLN A 8 -26.09 63.27 -142.64
N SER A 9 -26.89 62.52 -141.89
CA SER A 9 -26.62 61.11 -141.59
C SER A 9 -27.82 60.28 -142.01
N THR A 10 -27.65 58.96 -142.03
CA THR A 10 -28.65 57.98 -142.47
C THR A 10 -29.99 58.07 -141.71
N GLY A 11 -30.00 58.69 -140.53
CA GLY A 11 -31.19 58.85 -139.67
C GLY A 11 -31.82 60.24 -139.66
N GLY A 12 -31.30 61.21 -140.43
CA GLY A 12 -31.86 62.57 -140.48
C GLY A 12 -30.84 63.65 -140.79
N VAL A 13 -31.32 64.89 -140.83
CA VAL A 13 -30.51 66.05 -141.21
C VAL A 13 -30.44 67.02 -140.04
N ALA A 14 -29.22 67.28 -139.55
CA ALA A 14 -28.97 68.30 -138.53
C ALA A 14 -28.43 69.57 -139.20
N TYR A 15 -29.04 70.70 -138.90
CA TYR A 15 -28.59 72.00 -139.36
C TYR A 15 -28.66 73.02 -138.22
N ASP A 16 -27.64 73.86 -138.13
CA ASP A 16 -27.61 74.94 -137.15
C ASP A 16 -28.33 76.16 -137.74
N VAL A 17 -29.40 76.59 -137.08
CA VAL A 17 -30.16 77.79 -137.46
C VAL A 17 -29.69 78.96 -136.60
N ILE A 18 -28.95 79.88 -137.20
CA ILE A 18 -28.48 81.09 -136.53
C ILE A 18 -29.44 82.23 -136.87
N LEU A 19 -30.28 82.60 -135.90
CA LEU A 19 -31.27 83.68 -136.04
C LEU A 19 -30.62 85.08 -136.01
N LYS A 20 -29.55 85.23 -135.23
CA LYS A 20 -28.66 86.41 -135.16
C LYS A 20 -27.25 85.91 -134.83
N PRO A 21 -26.18 86.34 -135.54
CA PRO A 21 -24.82 85.95 -135.20
C PRO A 21 -24.46 86.48 -133.80
N ALA A 22 -23.66 85.71 -133.05
CA ALA A 22 -23.24 86.10 -131.71
C ALA A 22 -22.56 87.48 -131.75
N SER A 23 -23.01 88.43 -130.92
CA SER A 23 -22.50 89.81 -130.95
C SER A 23 -21.14 89.98 -130.26
N SER A 24 -20.51 88.90 -129.81
CA SER A 24 -19.17 88.89 -129.20
C SER A 24 -18.55 87.49 -129.21
N ASP A 25 -17.29 87.37 -129.62
CA ASP A 25 -16.52 86.12 -129.73
C ASP A 25 -15.95 85.56 -128.40
N LEU A 26 -16.47 85.99 -127.25
CA LEU A 26 -15.89 85.64 -125.96
C LEU A 26 -16.75 84.62 -125.20
N THR A 27 -16.43 83.34 -125.36
CA THR A 27 -16.87 82.27 -124.44
C THR A 27 -16.18 82.41 -123.09
N ILE A 28 -16.78 83.13 -122.15
CA ILE A 28 -16.33 83.15 -120.75
C ILE A 28 -16.90 81.90 -120.07
N LYS A 29 -16.08 80.86 -119.92
CA LYS A 29 -16.37 79.70 -119.05
C LYS A 29 -15.83 80.01 -117.64
N PRO A 30 -16.55 79.70 -116.55
CA PRO A 30 -16.03 79.88 -115.21
C PRO A 30 -14.77 79.03 -115.01
N GLY A 31 -13.75 79.60 -114.35
CA GLY A 31 -12.48 78.94 -114.08
C GLY A 31 -12.69 77.67 -113.27
N SER A 32 -12.44 76.52 -113.89
CA SER A 32 -12.39 75.23 -113.20
C SER A 32 -11.31 75.26 -112.11
N PRO A 33 -11.48 74.54 -110.98
CA PRO A 33 -10.46 74.41 -109.95
C PRO A 33 -9.08 74.07 -110.56
N PRO A 34 -7.97 74.54 -109.97
CA PRO A 34 -6.63 74.22 -110.47
C PRO A 34 -6.54 72.71 -110.68
N LYS A 35 -6.21 72.28 -111.90
CA LYS A 35 -5.84 70.89 -112.17
C LYS A 35 -4.53 70.66 -111.44
N GLU A 36 -4.59 70.33 -110.15
CA GLU A 36 -3.48 69.67 -109.49
C GLU A 36 -3.27 68.36 -110.25
N GLN A 37 -2.28 68.35 -111.15
CA GLN A 37 -1.74 67.15 -111.78
C GLN A 37 -0.96 66.34 -110.74
N ARG A 38 -1.58 66.04 -109.59
CA ARG A 38 -1.17 64.86 -108.84
C ARG A 38 -1.67 63.70 -109.67
N ALA A 39 -0.84 63.22 -110.59
CA ALA A 39 -1.07 61.96 -111.25
C ALA A 39 -1.38 60.97 -110.13
N ILE A 40 -2.62 60.49 -110.09
CA ILE A 40 -3.01 59.43 -109.16
C ILE A 40 -2.19 58.22 -109.62
N THR A 41 -1.04 58.02 -108.97
CA THR A 41 -0.17 56.90 -109.25
C THR A 41 -0.83 55.64 -108.73
N GLN A 42 -0.57 54.52 -109.39
CA GLN A 42 -1.09 53.22 -108.98
C GLN A 42 -0.70 52.87 -107.53
N GLU A 43 0.49 53.29 -107.12
CA GLU A 43 1.00 53.18 -105.74
C GLU A 43 0.15 53.99 -104.74
N ALA A 44 -0.17 55.25 -105.04
CA ALA A 44 -1.02 56.08 -104.16
C ALA A 44 -2.46 55.56 -104.02
N ILE A 45 -2.99 54.86 -105.03
CA ILE A 45 -4.28 54.14 -104.94
C ILE A 45 -4.12 52.92 -104.01
N ALA A 46 -3.08 52.11 -104.24
CA ALA A 46 -2.82 50.91 -103.45
C ALA A 46 -2.64 51.23 -101.96
N ASP A 47 -1.88 52.28 -101.63
CA ASP A 47 -1.69 52.75 -100.26
C ASP A 47 -2.99 53.20 -99.59
N LYS A 48 -3.88 53.89 -100.32
CA LYS A 48 -5.20 54.28 -99.80
C LYS A 48 -6.08 53.07 -99.51
N LEU A 49 -6.06 52.05 -100.38
CA LEU A 49 -6.80 50.80 -100.17
C LEU A 49 -6.22 50.02 -98.98
N LYS A 50 -4.89 49.90 -98.90
CA LYS A 50 -4.19 49.25 -97.78
C LYS A 50 -4.52 49.93 -96.46
N LYS A 51 -4.46 51.26 -96.38
CA LYS A 51 -4.82 52.03 -95.18
C LYS A 51 -6.30 51.90 -94.81
N ALA A 52 -7.19 51.72 -95.79
CA ALA A 52 -8.60 51.43 -95.52
C ALA A 52 -8.80 50.01 -94.98
N GLN A 53 -8.06 49.02 -95.50
CA GLN A 53 -8.05 47.65 -95.00
C GLN A 53 -7.48 47.59 -93.58
N GLU A 54 -6.33 48.19 -93.31
CA GLU A 54 -5.73 48.27 -91.97
C GLU A 54 -6.68 48.93 -90.96
N ARG A 55 -7.41 49.98 -91.36
CA ARG A 55 -8.45 50.59 -90.51
C ARG A 55 -9.60 49.61 -90.23
N ARG A 56 -10.04 48.86 -91.24
CA ARG A 56 -11.09 47.84 -91.07
C ARG A 56 -10.64 46.73 -90.12
N GLU A 57 -9.44 46.20 -90.34
CA GLU A 57 -8.83 45.17 -89.50
C GLU A 57 -8.63 45.67 -88.07
N SER A 58 -8.14 46.89 -87.88
CA SER A 58 -7.97 47.50 -86.55
C SER A 58 -9.29 47.67 -85.80
N ILE A 59 -10.39 48.01 -86.48
CA ILE A 59 -11.71 48.11 -85.85
C ILE A 59 -12.23 46.71 -85.48
N GLU A 60 -11.99 45.73 -86.36
CA GLU A 60 -12.37 44.34 -86.12
C GLU A 60 -11.61 43.73 -84.94
N THR A 61 -10.29 43.94 -84.84
CA THR A 61 -9.49 43.48 -83.72
C THR A 61 -9.92 44.13 -82.40
N GLN A 62 -10.10 45.45 -82.38
CA GLN A 62 -10.61 46.14 -81.18
C GLN A 62 -11.98 45.62 -80.74
N LYS A 63 -12.86 45.31 -81.69
CA LYS A 63 -14.18 44.71 -81.38
C LYS A 63 -14.03 43.31 -80.81
N LEU A 64 -13.14 42.48 -81.36
CA LEU A 64 -12.87 41.13 -80.86
C LEU A 64 -12.23 41.17 -79.46
N GLU A 65 -11.28 42.06 -79.22
CA GLU A 65 -10.66 42.27 -77.90
C GLU A 65 -11.71 42.67 -76.85
N GLN A 66 -12.63 43.59 -77.20
CA GLN A 66 -13.70 43.99 -76.31
C GLN A 66 -14.65 42.83 -76.00
N LEU A 67 -15.04 42.03 -77.00
CA LEU A 67 -15.86 40.83 -76.80
C LEU A 67 -15.16 39.78 -75.95
N GLN A 68 -13.85 39.60 -76.13
CA GLN A 68 -13.05 38.69 -75.32
C GLN A 68 -13.00 39.16 -73.87
N LYS A 69 -12.74 40.45 -73.63
CA LYS A 69 -12.74 41.05 -72.30
C LYS A 69 -14.10 40.90 -71.58
N ASP A 70 -15.20 41.09 -72.30
CA ASP A 70 -16.55 40.91 -71.74
C ASP A 70 -16.82 39.43 -71.40
N ARG A 71 -16.35 38.50 -72.23
CA ARG A 71 -16.41 37.06 -71.96
C ARG A 71 -15.58 36.66 -70.75
N GLU A 72 -14.35 37.16 -70.62
CA GLU A 72 -13.48 36.92 -69.48
C GLU A 72 -14.10 37.47 -68.19
N ARG A 73 -14.67 38.68 -68.21
CA ARG A 73 -15.40 39.24 -67.08
C ARG A 73 -16.58 38.36 -66.68
N ALA A 74 -17.37 37.87 -67.63
CA ALA A 74 -18.49 36.98 -67.34
C ALA A 74 -18.03 35.67 -66.68
N GLN A 75 -16.92 35.09 -67.15
CA GLN A 75 -16.32 33.90 -66.53
C GLN A 75 -15.80 34.17 -65.13
N GLN A 76 -15.12 35.30 -64.90
CA GLN A 76 -14.64 35.68 -63.56
C GLN A 76 -15.79 35.89 -62.57
N VAL A 77 -16.89 36.51 -63.00
CA VAL A 77 -18.07 36.68 -62.14
C VAL A 77 -18.68 35.33 -61.78
N LEU A 78 -18.79 34.42 -62.75
CA LEU A 78 -19.32 33.07 -62.50
C LEU A 78 -18.43 32.28 -61.54
N GLN A 79 -17.11 32.31 -61.77
CA GLN A 79 -16.13 31.65 -60.91
C GLN A 79 -16.19 32.22 -59.49
N LYS A 80 -16.21 33.55 -59.34
CA LYS A 80 -16.30 34.21 -58.03
C LYS A 80 -17.59 33.83 -57.30
N ALA A 81 -18.73 33.79 -57.99
CA ALA A 81 -19.99 33.36 -57.39
C ALA A 81 -19.93 31.89 -56.90
N GLN A 82 -19.26 31.00 -57.64
CA GLN A 82 -19.02 29.63 -57.22
C GLN A 82 -18.08 29.56 -56.01
N GLU A 83 -16.96 30.30 -56.03
CA GLU A 83 -16.00 30.36 -54.94
C GLU A 83 -16.63 30.88 -53.63
N GLU A 84 -17.45 31.93 -53.69
CA GLU A 84 -18.18 32.46 -52.54
C GLU A 84 -19.16 31.40 -51.98
N ASN A 85 -19.91 30.71 -52.84
CA ASN A 85 -20.81 29.65 -52.42
C ASN A 85 -20.07 28.47 -51.77
N THR A 86 -18.97 28.01 -52.37
CA THR A 86 -18.17 26.93 -51.79
C THR A 86 -17.54 27.34 -50.45
N THR A 87 -17.07 28.58 -50.33
CA THR A 87 -16.49 29.11 -49.08
C THR A 87 -17.54 29.22 -48.00
N PHE A 88 -18.73 29.73 -48.32
CA PHE A 88 -19.87 29.79 -47.40
C PHE A 88 -20.28 28.40 -46.91
N SER A 89 -20.40 27.44 -47.83
CA SER A 89 -20.75 26.07 -47.52
C SER A 89 -19.72 25.41 -46.59
N LYS A 90 -18.42 25.55 -46.90
CA LYS A 90 -17.33 25.03 -46.07
C LYS A 90 -17.29 25.66 -44.68
N SER A 91 -17.37 27.00 -44.60
CA SER A 91 -17.34 27.71 -43.32
C SER A 91 -18.54 27.32 -42.44
N THR A 92 -19.72 27.18 -43.04
CA THR A 92 -20.93 26.77 -42.32
C THR A 92 -20.81 25.33 -41.80
N GLN A 93 -20.29 24.42 -42.62
CA GLN A 93 -20.04 23.03 -42.22
C GLN A 93 -19.03 22.95 -41.07
N GLU A 94 -17.94 23.71 -41.13
CA GLU A 94 -16.93 23.74 -40.06
C GLU A 94 -17.48 24.33 -38.76
N LYS A 95 -18.28 25.41 -38.84
CA LYS A 95 -18.95 26.00 -37.68
C LYS A 95 -19.89 24.99 -37.02
N LEU A 96 -20.70 24.29 -37.80
CA LEU A 96 -21.60 23.25 -37.30
C LEU A 96 -20.81 22.12 -36.65
N ARG A 97 -19.76 21.61 -37.32
CA ARG A 97 -18.90 20.55 -36.78
C ARG A 97 -18.26 20.96 -35.45
N ARG A 98 -17.70 22.18 -35.36
CA ARG A 98 -17.13 22.71 -34.12
C ARG A 98 -18.18 22.82 -33.01
N SER A 99 -19.38 23.31 -33.34
CA SER A 99 -20.48 23.41 -32.37
C SER A 99 -20.91 22.05 -31.82
N LEU A 100 -21.00 21.03 -32.69
CA LEU A 100 -21.32 19.66 -32.30
C LEU A 100 -20.24 19.03 -31.42
N GLU A 101 -18.96 19.21 -31.77
CA GLU A 101 -17.87 18.67 -30.96
C GLU A 101 -17.81 19.34 -29.59
N LEU A 102 -17.96 20.67 -29.52
CA LEU A 102 -18.01 21.39 -28.24
C LEU A 102 -19.19 20.92 -27.39
N ASN A 103 -20.37 20.70 -27.99
CA ASN A 103 -21.53 20.18 -27.27
C ASN A 103 -21.25 18.78 -26.69
N LYS A 104 -20.64 17.91 -27.49
CA LYS A 104 -20.25 16.55 -27.09
C LYS A 104 -19.21 16.58 -25.97
N GLU A 105 -18.18 17.40 -26.08
CA GLU A 105 -17.15 17.58 -25.05
C GLU A 105 -17.76 18.11 -23.74
N ASN A 106 -18.63 19.12 -23.81
CA ASN A 106 -19.33 19.66 -22.65
C ASN A 106 -20.20 18.61 -21.96
N ARG A 107 -20.97 17.83 -22.75
CA ARG A 107 -21.78 16.73 -22.22
C ARG A 107 -20.91 15.67 -21.55
N GLN A 108 -19.79 15.30 -22.18
CA GLN A 108 -18.86 14.34 -21.60
C GLN A 108 -18.19 14.87 -20.32
N ALA A 109 -17.81 16.14 -20.27
CA ALA A 109 -17.24 16.77 -19.10
C ALA A 109 -18.22 16.77 -17.92
N GLN A 110 -19.50 17.09 -18.16
CA GLN A 110 -20.54 17.03 -17.13
C GLN A 110 -20.74 15.60 -16.60
N ILE A 111 -20.79 14.60 -17.49
CA ILE A 111 -20.91 13.18 -17.10
C ILE A 111 -19.70 12.75 -16.27
N LYS A 112 -18.47 13.08 -16.71
CA LYS A 112 -17.24 12.76 -15.97
C LYS A 112 -17.23 13.41 -14.59
N ALA A 113 -17.61 14.68 -14.48
CA ALA A 113 -17.69 15.38 -13.20
C ALA A 113 -18.71 14.72 -12.25
N LEU A 114 -19.86 14.29 -12.76
CA LEU A 114 -20.86 13.55 -11.98
C LEU A 114 -20.31 12.19 -11.51
N GLN A 115 -19.65 11.46 -12.41
CA GLN A 115 -19.04 10.17 -12.09
C GLN A 115 -17.97 10.28 -11.00
N GLU A 116 -17.12 11.31 -11.08
CA GLU A 116 -16.08 11.54 -10.07
C GLU A 116 -16.69 11.85 -8.71
N ARG A 117 -17.69 12.75 -8.66
CA ARG A 117 -18.42 13.08 -7.43
C ARG A 117 -19.07 11.85 -6.80
N LEU A 118 -19.65 10.97 -7.61
CA LEU A 118 -20.23 9.71 -7.14
C LEU A 118 -19.15 8.74 -6.63
N ARG A 119 -17.98 8.70 -7.28
CA ARG A 119 -16.84 7.88 -6.86
C ARG A 119 -16.29 8.33 -5.50
N GLU A 120 -16.11 9.64 -5.32
CA GLU A 120 -15.71 10.24 -4.05
C GLU A 120 -16.73 9.97 -2.95
N HIS A 121 -18.03 10.13 -3.25
CA HIS A 121 -19.10 9.82 -2.30
C HIS A 121 -19.04 8.35 -1.85
N ARG A 122 -18.89 7.40 -2.80
CA ARG A 122 -18.74 5.97 -2.47
C ARG A 122 -17.52 5.71 -1.59
N LYS A 123 -16.39 6.36 -1.86
CA LYS A 123 -15.16 6.25 -1.05
C LYS A 123 -15.41 6.74 0.38
N LYS A 124 -16.06 7.90 0.53
CA LYS A 124 -16.41 8.47 1.85
C LYS A 124 -17.35 7.56 2.64
N VAL A 125 -18.38 7.00 1.99
CA VAL A 125 -19.28 6.03 2.64
C VAL A 125 -18.52 4.80 3.12
N ALA A 126 -17.65 4.22 2.28
CA ALA A 126 -16.86 3.06 2.66
C ALA A 126 -15.93 3.35 3.85
N GLU A 127 -15.32 4.54 3.89
CA GLU A 127 -14.47 4.97 5.01
C GLU A 127 -15.27 5.12 6.31
N VAL A 128 -16.46 5.72 6.25
CA VAL A 128 -17.37 5.81 7.42
C VAL A 128 -17.77 4.44 7.93
N CYS A 129 -18.14 3.50 7.04
CA CYS A 129 -18.48 2.14 7.44
C CYS A 129 -17.29 1.45 8.12
N LYS A 130 -16.10 1.52 7.51
CA LYS A 130 -14.88 0.94 8.08
C LYS A 130 -14.55 1.52 9.45
N ASN A 131 -14.67 2.83 9.62
CA ASN A 131 -14.42 3.48 10.91
C ASN A 131 -15.44 3.04 11.96
N SER A 132 -16.72 2.94 11.60
CA SER A 132 -17.77 2.43 12.50
C SER A 132 -17.50 0.98 12.93
N GLU A 133 -17.09 0.12 11.99
CA GLU A 133 -16.73 -1.26 12.28
C GLU A 133 -15.51 -1.36 13.20
N SER A 134 -14.48 -0.52 12.97
CA SER A 134 -13.30 -0.46 13.84
C SER A 134 -13.69 -0.08 15.27
N VAL A 135 -14.50 0.98 15.43
CA VAL A 135 -14.97 1.42 16.75
C VAL A 135 -15.79 0.32 17.44
N SER A 136 -16.65 -0.38 16.69
CA SER A 136 -17.41 -1.51 17.23
C SER A 136 -16.51 -2.63 17.74
N LYS A 137 -15.49 -3.01 16.96
CA LYS A 137 -14.51 -4.04 17.35
C LYS A 137 -13.69 -3.63 18.57
N ASP A 138 -13.22 -2.37 18.61
CA ASP A 138 -12.47 -1.85 19.74
C ASP A 138 -13.30 -1.86 21.03
N LEU A 139 -14.61 -1.56 20.93
CA LEU A 139 -15.52 -1.63 22.08
C LEU A 139 -15.75 -3.07 22.53
N GLU A 140 -15.96 -4.00 21.59
CA GLU A 140 -16.12 -5.42 21.87
C GLU A 140 -14.88 -5.99 22.57
N GLU A 141 -13.68 -5.65 22.07
CA GLU A 141 -12.42 -6.06 22.68
C GLU A 141 -12.28 -5.52 24.11
N LYS A 142 -12.57 -4.23 24.34
CA LYS A 142 -12.54 -3.63 25.69
C LYS A 142 -13.50 -4.32 26.65
N ILE A 143 -14.69 -4.72 26.18
CA ILE A 143 -15.66 -5.45 26.98
C ILE A 143 -15.11 -6.84 27.34
N ASN A 144 -14.58 -7.57 26.36
CA ASN A 144 -13.99 -8.89 26.56
C ASN A 144 -12.81 -8.85 27.52
N GLN A 145 -11.88 -7.91 27.36
CA GLN A 145 -10.75 -7.70 28.28
C GLN A 145 -11.22 -7.44 29.71
N LYS A 146 -12.31 -6.67 29.87
CA LYS A 146 -12.89 -6.39 31.19
C LYS A 146 -13.45 -7.66 31.83
N PHE A 147 -14.20 -8.47 31.07
CA PHE A 147 -14.71 -9.76 31.56
C PHE A 147 -13.59 -10.73 31.92
N GLU A 148 -12.57 -10.82 31.08
CA GLU A 148 -11.43 -11.69 31.33
C GLU A 148 -10.69 -11.27 32.61
N LYS A 149 -10.49 -9.97 32.83
CA LYS A 149 -9.89 -9.46 34.07
C LYS A 149 -10.73 -9.79 35.31
N TYR A 150 -12.07 -9.65 35.23
CA TYR A 150 -12.94 -10.04 36.35
C TYR A 150 -12.86 -11.53 36.65
N ASP A 151 -12.85 -12.37 35.62
CA ASP A 151 -12.78 -13.82 35.79
C ASP A 151 -11.41 -14.25 36.33
N GLN A 152 -10.32 -13.67 35.83
CA GLN A 152 -8.97 -13.87 36.37
C GLN A 152 -8.89 -13.47 37.85
N ASN A 153 -9.40 -12.29 38.22
CA ASN A 153 -9.42 -11.86 39.63
C ASN A 153 -10.24 -12.80 40.51
N ARG A 154 -11.43 -13.21 40.04
CA ARG A 154 -12.28 -14.16 40.77
C ARG A 154 -11.58 -15.50 40.96
N ARG A 155 -10.94 -16.04 39.91
CA ARG A 155 -10.17 -17.28 39.98
C ARG A 155 -9.00 -17.16 40.95
N ALA A 156 -8.24 -16.07 40.89
CA ALA A 156 -7.11 -15.83 41.79
C ALA A 156 -7.55 -15.75 43.26
N GLN A 157 -8.66 -15.06 43.55
CA GLN A 157 -9.24 -15.01 44.91
C GLN A 157 -9.64 -16.39 45.41
N MET A 158 -10.33 -17.17 44.57
CA MET A 158 -10.73 -18.54 44.91
C MET A 158 -9.52 -19.45 45.12
N GLN A 159 -8.51 -19.36 44.26
CA GLN A 159 -7.26 -20.11 44.39
C GLN A 159 -6.52 -19.76 45.68
N SER A 160 -6.41 -18.47 46.03
CA SER A 160 -5.79 -18.04 47.30
C SER A 160 -6.52 -18.59 48.52
N LEU A 161 -7.86 -18.67 48.48
CA LEU A 161 -8.63 -19.28 49.57
C LEU A 161 -8.37 -20.78 49.68
N LEU A 162 -8.38 -21.50 48.55
CA LEU A 162 -8.10 -22.93 48.51
C LEU A 162 -6.68 -23.25 48.99
N GLU A 163 -5.69 -22.43 48.62
CA GLU A 163 -4.30 -22.63 49.07
C GLU A 163 -4.19 -22.43 50.59
N ARG A 164 -4.82 -21.39 51.15
CA ARG A 164 -4.87 -21.20 52.62
C ARG A 164 -5.49 -22.38 53.36
N LEU A 165 -6.56 -22.96 52.81
CA LEU A 165 -7.19 -24.15 53.39
C LEU A 165 -6.25 -25.36 53.31
N ARG A 166 -5.56 -25.54 52.19
CA ARG A 166 -4.58 -26.61 52.00
C ARG A 166 -3.39 -26.47 52.96
N GLU A 167 -2.87 -25.25 53.13
CA GLU A 167 -1.81 -24.94 54.10
C GLU A 167 -2.25 -25.27 55.52
N HIS A 168 -3.48 -24.90 55.90
CA HIS A 168 -4.03 -25.24 57.21
C HIS A 168 -4.17 -26.76 57.41
N ASP A 169 -4.67 -27.49 56.41
CA ASP A 169 -4.74 -28.95 56.46
C ASP A 169 -3.36 -29.60 56.57
N ASN A 170 -2.36 -29.06 55.88
CA ASN A 170 -0.98 -29.52 56.00
C ASN A 170 -0.42 -29.25 57.40
N HIS A 171 -0.67 -28.07 57.97
CA HIS A 171 -0.25 -27.74 59.32
C HIS A 171 -0.89 -28.67 60.37
N ILE A 172 -2.18 -28.97 60.25
CA ILE A 172 -2.85 -29.96 61.10
C ILE A 172 -2.15 -31.32 61.02
N LYS A 173 -1.82 -31.79 59.81
CA LYS A 173 -1.10 -33.05 59.63
C LYS A 173 0.29 -33.02 60.27
N GLU A 174 1.02 -31.92 60.13
CA GLU A 174 2.33 -31.72 60.77
C GLU A 174 2.23 -31.79 62.29
N VAL A 175 1.26 -31.09 62.90
CA VAL A 175 1.02 -31.11 64.35
C VAL A 175 0.65 -32.51 64.82
N ASN A 176 -0.27 -33.20 64.12
CA ASN A 176 -0.67 -34.56 64.44
C ASN A 176 0.52 -35.53 64.38
N ASN A 177 1.33 -35.44 63.32
CA ASN A 177 2.54 -36.25 63.18
C ASN A 177 3.54 -35.95 64.30
N ALA A 178 3.77 -34.66 64.62
CA ALA A 178 4.67 -34.26 65.70
C ALA A 178 4.19 -34.80 67.06
N CYS A 179 2.88 -34.75 67.34
CA CYS A 179 2.29 -35.37 68.53
C CYS A 179 2.51 -36.89 68.53
N GLU A 180 2.23 -37.58 67.43
CA GLU A 180 2.41 -39.04 67.33
C GLU A 180 3.88 -39.44 67.55
N THR A 181 4.82 -38.72 66.92
CA THR A 181 6.26 -38.94 67.11
C THR A 181 6.68 -38.69 68.56
N MET A 182 6.15 -37.64 69.20
CA MET A 182 6.43 -37.35 70.61
C MET A 182 5.93 -38.46 71.53
N TYR A 183 4.71 -38.97 71.33
CA TYR A 183 4.16 -40.07 72.10
C TYR A 183 4.98 -41.37 71.90
N LYS A 184 5.36 -41.69 70.66
CA LYS A 184 6.23 -42.84 70.35
C LYS A 184 7.58 -42.72 71.05
N ALA A 185 8.28 -41.60 70.90
CA ALA A 185 9.58 -41.37 71.53
C ALA A 185 9.51 -41.39 73.06
N SER A 186 8.42 -40.88 73.66
CA SER A 186 8.20 -40.98 75.10
C SER A 186 7.98 -42.43 75.56
N GLY A 187 7.19 -43.20 74.79
CA GLY A 187 7.00 -44.63 75.01
C GLY A 187 8.30 -45.43 74.91
N GLU A 188 9.12 -45.16 73.90
CA GLU A 188 10.44 -45.76 73.71
C GLU A 188 11.37 -45.45 74.89
N LYS A 189 11.44 -44.19 75.35
CA LYS A 189 12.23 -43.80 76.52
C LYS A 189 11.78 -44.51 77.80
N ILE A 190 10.48 -44.71 77.99
CA ILE A 190 9.96 -45.47 79.14
C ILE A 190 10.38 -46.94 79.02
N GLY A 191 10.24 -47.53 77.82
CA GLY A 191 10.69 -48.90 77.54
C GLY A 191 12.19 -49.09 77.81
N GLU A 192 13.02 -48.16 77.33
CA GLU A 192 14.47 -48.15 77.55
C GLU A 192 14.81 -48.07 79.05
N LYS A 193 14.14 -47.20 79.82
CA LYS A 193 14.30 -47.13 81.28
C LYS A 193 13.95 -48.45 81.98
N VAL A 194 12.92 -49.16 81.51
CA VAL A 194 12.54 -50.47 82.07
C VAL A 194 13.61 -51.51 81.75
N LEU A 195 14.08 -51.56 80.50
CA LEU A 195 15.15 -52.46 80.07
C LEU A 195 16.44 -52.23 80.86
N GLN A 196 16.86 -50.98 81.02
CA GLN A 196 18.05 -50.62 81.78
C GLN A 196 17.95 -51.06 83.25
N LYS A 197 16.77 -50.92 83.88
CA LYS A 197 16.54 -51.43 85.24
C LYS A 197 16.63 -52.95 85.30
N MET A 198 16.09 -53.66 84.30
CA MET A 198 16.20 -55.12 84.22
C MET A 198 17.65 -55.58 84.02
N GLU A 199 18.39 -54.92 83.14
CA GLU A 199 19.81 -55.21 82.89
C GLU A 199 20.66 -55.00 84.14
N THR A 200 20.43 -53.90 84.85
CA THR A 200 21.11 -53.62 86.13
C THR A 200 20.79 -54.71 87.17
N ALA A 201 19.53 -55.15 87.25
CA ALA A 201 19.13 -56.23 88.14
C ALA A 201 19.78 -57.58 87.78
N VAL A 202 19.93 -57.88 86.48
CA VAL A 202 20.63 -59.08 85.99
C VAL A 202 22.12 -59.00 86.32
N LYS A 203 22.80 -57.90 86.01
CA LYS A 203 24.22 -57.69 86.36
C LYS A 203 24.47 -57.85 87.86
N ASN A 204 23.57 -57.32 88.68
CA ASN A 204 23.66 -57.48 90.14
C ASN A 204 23.53 -58.95 90.55
N ARG A 205 22.56 -59.70 89.98
CA ARG A 205 22.40 -61.14 90.24
C ARG A 205 23.62 -61.93 89.80
N GLU A 206 24.15 -61.66 88.61
CA GLU A 206 25.37 -62.28 88.10
C GLU A 206 26.56 -61.99 89.00
N GLY A 207 26.69 -60.76 89.49
CA GLY A 207 27.71 -60.37 90.47
C GLY A 207 27.60 -61.18 91.77
N VAL A 208 26.39 -61.36 92.31
CA VAL A 208 26.18 -62.20 93.50
C VAL A 208 26.53 -63.67 93.22
N ILE A 209 26.07 -64.22 92.09
CA ILE A 209 26.38 -65.60 91.70
C ILE A 209 27.89 -65.78 91.56
N LYS A 210 28.58 -64.85 90.90
CA LYS A 210 30.03 -64.88 90.76
C LYS A 210 30.73 -64.82 92.12
N ALA A 211 30.31 -63.94 93.03
CA ALA A 211 30.86 -63.87 94.37
C ALA A 211 30.62 -65.15 95.21
N ILE A 212 29.56 -65.92 94.91
CA ILE A 212 29.34 -67.25 95.50
C ILE A 212 30.29 -68.26 94.85
N GLN A 213 30.43 -68.27 93.53
CA GLN A 213 31.35 -69.14 92.80
C GLN A 213 32.81 -68.92 93.22
N ASP A 214 33.24 -67.67 93.36
CA ASP A 214 34.58 -67.31 93.80
C ASP A 214 34.85 -67.82 95.24
N ARG A 215 33.89 -67.66 96.15
CA ARG A 215 33.98 -68.24 97.52
C ARG A 215 34.05 -69.76 97.51
N LEU A 216 33.30 -70.43 96.62
CA LEU A 216 33.37 -71.87 96.45
C LEU A 216 34.74 -72.32 95.91
N LEU A 217 35.31 -71.59 94.93
CA LEU A 217 36.65 -71.85 94.40
C LEU A 217 37.75 -71.61 95.43
N GLU A 218 37.66 -70.56 96.24
CA GLU A 218 38.58 -70.33 97.35
C GLU A 218 38.51 -71.46 98.38
N HIS A 219 37.30 -71.92 98.70
CA HIS A 219 37.10 -73.06 99.58
C HIS A 219 37.73 -74.34 98.99
N GLU A 220 37.59 -74.56 97.68
CA GLU A 220 38.22 -75.67 96.96
C GLU A 220 39.76 -75.58 96.98
N LYS A 221 40.33 -74.40 96.68
CA LYS A 221 41.77 -74.14 96.80
C LYS A 221 42.28 -74.38 98.21
N ARG A 222 41.53 -73.95 99.23
CA ARG A 222 41.90 -74.17 100.64
C ARG A 222 41.87 -75.66 100.99
N ILE A 223 40.91 -76.43 100.46
CA ILE A 223 40.90 -77.89 100.58
C ILE A 223 42.13 -78.50 99.92
N GLU A 224 42.52 -78.04 98.73
CA GLU A 224 43.72 -78.50 98.03
C GLU A 224 45.01 -78.13 98.76
N GLU A 225 45.12 -76.92 99.31
CA GLU A 225 46.24 -76.52 100.18
C GLU A 225 46.32 -77.39 101.42
N VAL A 226 45.19 -77.68 102.07
CA VAL A 226 45.15 -78.61 103.22
C VAL A 226 45.57 -80.02 102.79
N ARG A 227 45.17 -80.50 101.60
CA ARG A 227 45.64 -81.78 101.04
C ARG A 227 47.14 -81.75 100.73
N LYS A 228 47.66 -80.65 100.22
CA LYS A 228 49.08 -80.45 99.91
C LYS A 228 49.92 -80.37 101.18
N ASN A 229 49.42 -79.70 102.22
CA ASN A 229 50.00 -79.66 103.56
C ASN A 229 49.91 -81.03 104.24
N LYS A 230 48.86 -81.82 104.00
CA LYS A 230 48.77 -83.22 104.45
C LYS A 230 49.81 -84.11 103.73
N LEU A 231 50.14 -83.81 102.48
CA LEU A 231 51.21 -84.44 101.70
C LEU A 231 52.62 -83.97 102.10
N SER A 232 52.76 -82.81 102.76
CA SER A 232 54.05 -82.28 103.23
C SER A 232 54.30 -82.45 104.73
N VAL A 233 53.30 -82.91 105.50
CA VAL A 233 53.37 -83.12 106.97
C VAL A 233 53.35 -84.63 107.29
N HIS A 234 53.77 -85.47 106.34
CA HIS A 234 54.00 -86.91 106.57
C HIS A 234 55.34 -87.36 106.00
N ASP A 235 56.36 -86.52 106.13
CA ASP A 235 57.80 -86.81 106.17
C ASP A 235 58.41 -85.54 106.82
N ASP A 236 59.05 -85.51 107.97
CA ASP A 236 59.39 -86.46 109.02
C ASP A 236 59.73 -85.60 110.26
N ASP A 237 59.85 -86.24 111.41
CA ASP A 237 60.32 -85.71 112.70
C ASP A 237 61.33 -84.53 112.63
N ASP A 238 61.04 -83.44 113.35
CA ASP A 238 61.77 -82.97 114.55
C ASP A 238 61.62 -81.45 114.79
N ASP A 239 61.46 -81.10 116.07
CA ASP A 239 61.78 -79.83 116.76
C ASP A 239 60.98 -78.56 116.42
N ASP A 240 60.56 -77.68 117.34
CA ASP A 240 60.41 -77.64 118.80
C ASP A 240 59.73 -76.27 119.11
N ASP A 241 59.27 -76.08 120.34
CA ASP A 241 59.24 -74.80 121.07
C ASP A 241 58.10 -73.74 120.92
N TYR A 242 57.35 -73.61 122.04
CA TYR A 242 56.77 -72.45 122.79
C TYR A 242 56.37 -71.12 122.05
N ASN A 243 55.45 -70.25 122.48
CA ASN A 243 54.75 -69.99 123.75
C ASN A 243 53.67 -68.89 123.57
N TYR A 244 52.66 -68.89 124.46
CA TYR A 244 52.07 -67.78 125.24
C TYR A 244 51.62 -66.44 124.60
N ASP A 245 50.32 -66.10 124.70
CA ASP A 245 49.72 -65.08 125.62
C ASP A 245 49.53 -63.72 124.89
N ASP A 246 48.63 -62.79 125.18
CA ASP A 246 47.82 -62.45 126.36
C ASP A 246 46.75 -61.40 125.94
N GLN A 247 45.63 -61.38 126.67
CA GLN A 247 44.85 -60.21 127.14
C GLN A 247 44.29 -59.12 126.18
N ASN A 248 42.96 -58.92 126.20
CA ASN A 248 42.23 -57.81 126.88
C ASN A 248 42.03 -56.59 125.94
N ASP A 249 41.02 -55.73 126.03
CA ASP A 249 39.80 -55.56 126.81
C ASP A 249 39.01 -54.41 126.13
N ASN A 250 37.72 -54.30 126.46
CA ASN A 250 36.92 -53.08 126.63
C ASN A 250 36.61 -52.13 125.44
N GLU A 251 35.32 -51.93 125.16
CA GLU A 251 34.49 -50.73 125.49
C GLU A 251 34.71 -49.60 124.45
N GLU A 252 33.76 -48.75 124.06
CA GLU A 252 32.53 -48.27 124.67
C GLU A 252 31.67 -47.58 123.58
N SER A 253 30.44 -47.29 124.00
CA SER A 253 29.42 -46.37 123.48
C SER A 253 29.94 -44.98 123.01
N ALA A 254 29.24 -44.04 122.35
CA ALA A 254 27.86 -43.82 121.89
C ALA A 254 27.86 -42.53 121.01
N ALA A 255 26.90 -42.42 120.05
CA ALA A 255 26.07 -41.23 119.71
C ALA A 255 26.72 -39.85 119.35
N PRO A 256 25.96 -38.80 118.92
CA PRO A 256 24.85 -38.73 117.95
C PRO A 256 24.94 -37.52 116.95
N SER A 257 23.92 -37.44 116.08
CA SER A 257 23.29 -36.24 115.48
C SER A 257 24.04 -35.35 114.47
N SER A 258 23.68 -35.45 113.17
CA SER A 258 22.73 -34.56 112.44
C SER A 258 22.63 -34.98 110.98
#